data_AF-A0A255QWZ2-F1
#
_entry.id   AF-A0A255QWZ2-F1
#
_cell.length_a   1.000
_cell.length_b   1.000
_cell.length_c   1.000
_cell.angle_alpha   90.00
_cell.angle_beta   90.00
_cell.angle_gamma   90.00
#
_symmetry.space_group_name_H-M   'P 1'
#
loop_
_entity.id
_entity.type
_entity.pdbx_description
1 polymer ?
#
loop_
_entity_poly.entity_id
_entity_poly.type
_entity_poly.pdbx_seq_one_letter_code
_entity_poly.pdbx_strand_id
1 'polypeptide(L)'
;MASWIPTLSQRLPQLVASLIAVSVIVSPGCSKKQEIPVQPTTGRLTINGEPAVGAIIGLYPVSGDFDQRGTRPAGQVKQDGAFTISSFGVGDGAPTGEYNVSIFWPQFPGRRSYDGKVRKSRHIRFDSQCWRGQQYSRAHCARQRQTDTPLGSPDSQMEHATLFKALCLCLLSVIGVTALIRSSDPVGDASNHQATERSKRNQTPLSESPPPGFGSTPLEISPQGSQYLVRHQLGTVIVPMQPTRICALAFTDELLAIGVTPFAASCTNGEFPDYLRDRLEGAVAINQLMGVGQPDFETIVVSQPDLIITSAGDPQTYHQLSKIAPVVVLSGDGDNNRQRVLDLGKLLDKERSARDCVSHYDQRIRNAKRLLHETIGDRKVAFFRIFGKQFYIHGHTRGGLMLYDELGLATPALIDQSPRGFMLSPESLLQLDAEFIFLAVEANRGAQRSWKSLLSHPAWQRVPAVRDGRVFLLPEQHHWLRPGFLAKSMMLDEIVRSILGPNRIQGD
;
A
#
# COMPACT_ATOMS: atom_id res chain seq x y z
N MET A 1 -34.45 -38.79 80.91
CA MET A 1 -33.84 -38.64 79.56
C MET A 1 -34.33 -37.30 79.02
N ALA A 2 -33.70 -36.17 79.36
CA ALA A 2 -32.41 -35.69 78.82
C ALA A 2 -32.46 -35.65 77.28
N SER A 3 -32.18 -34.56 76.57
CA SER A 3 -31.68 -33.25 76.95
C SER A 3 -31.57 -32.37 75.69
N TRP A 4 -31.97 -31.11 75.83
CA TRP A 4 -31.22 -29.92 75.43
C TRP A 4 -31.02 -29.49 73.97
N ILE A 5 -31.58 -28.31 73.74
CA ILE A 5 -31.22 -27.22 72.80
C ILE A 5 -29.75 -26.78 73.01
N PRO A 6 -29.02 -26.41 71.95
CA PRO A 6 -27.91 -25.47 72.05
C PRO A 6 -28.28 -24.13 71.42
N THR A 7 -28.48 -23.14 72.28
CA THR A 7 -28.17 -21.72 72.05
C THR A 7 -26.69 -21.50 72.36
N LEU A 8 -25.98 -20.72 71.54
CA LEU A 8 -24.85 -19.84 71.86
C LEU A 8 -24.22 -19.44 70.51
N SER A 9 -24.44 -18.27 69.90
CA SER A 9 -24.51 -16.92 70.48
C SER A 9 -23.47 -16.69 71.57
N GLN A 10 -22.20 -17.00 71.29
CA GLN A 10 -21.04 -16.46 72.04
C GLN A 10 -19.70 -16.92 71.41
N ARG A 11 -19.40 -16.59 70.15
CA ARG A 11 -18.01 -16.40 69.65
C ARG A 11 -17.91 -15.40 68.48
N LEU A 12 -18.89 -14.51 68.31
CA LEU A 12 -18.66 -13.20 67.68
C LEU A 12 -18.12 -12.28 68.78
N PRO A 13 -16.79 -12.18 69.03
CA PRO A 13 -16.02 -11.10 68.40
C PRO A 13 -14.49 -11.32 68.31
N GLN A 14 -13.98 -12.54 68.12
CA GLN A 14 -12.51 -12.79 68.11
C GLN A 14 -11.91 -13.27 66.78
N LEU A 15 -12.69 -13.41 65.71
CA LEU A 15 -12.18 -13.63 64.34
C LEU A 15 -12.30 -12.38 63.44
N VAL A 16 -12.65 -11.23 64.01
CA VAL A 16 -12.74 -9.94 63.29
C VAL A 16 -11.44 -9.13 63.37
N ALA A 17 -10.47 -9.55 64.18
CA ALA A 17 -9.20 -8.83 64.39
C ALA A 17 -7.99 -9.37 63.58
N SER A 18 -8.18 -10.35 62.70
CA SER A 18 -7.12 -10.84 61.78
C SER A 18 -7.49 -10.75 60.30
N LEU A 19 -8.51 -9.93 59.99
CA LEU A 19 -8.94 -9.58 58.63
C LEU A 19 -8.72 -8.09 58.29
N ILE A 20 -7.85 -7.42 59.04
CA ILE A 20 -7.45 -6.02 58.82
C ILE A 20 -5.91 -5.97 58.82
N ALA A 21 -5.27 -6.32 57.71
CA ALA A 21 -3.92 -5.85 57.32
C ALA A 21 -3.37 -6.58 56.07
N VAL A 22 -4.16 -6.81 55.02
CA VAL A 22 -3.63 -6.86 53.63
C VAL A 22 -4.68 -6.26 52.71
N SER A 23 -4.87 -4.95 52.83
CA SER A 23 -5.48 -4.15 51.78
C SER A 23 -4.46 -4.04 50.64
N VAL A 24 -4.31 -5.11 49.85
CA VAL A 24 -3.72 -4.96 48.51
C VAL A 24 -4.66 -4.04 47.76
N ILE A 25 -4.17 -2.83 47.51
CA ILE A 25 -4.74 -1.87 46.60
C ILE A 25 -4.83 -2.56 45.25
N VAL A 26 -5.95 -3.24 44.99
CA VAL A 26 -6.41 -3.51 43.63
C VAL A 26 -6.92 -2.18 43.14
N SER A 27 -5.99 -1.32 42.70
CA SER A 27 -6.36 -0.27 41.77
C SER A 27 -7.05 -1.00 40.61
N PRO A 28 -8.32 -0.68 40.27
CA PRO A 28 -8.77 -0.99 38.94
C PRO A 28 -7.76 -0.29 38.04
N GLY A 29 -6.92 -1.08 37.38
CA GLY A 29 -6.14 -0.66 36.24
C GLY A 29 -7.14 -0.32 35.13
N CYS A 30 -7.89 0.75 35.33
CA CYS A 30 -8.37 1.59 34.26
C CYS A 30 -7.12 2.02 33.52
N SER A 31 -6.68 1.18 32.58
CA SER A 31 -5.99 1.63 31.40
C SER A 31 -6.93 2.63 30.75
N LYS A 32 -6.93 3.88 31.23
CA LYS A 32 -7.48 5.02 30.52
C LYS A 32 -6.87 4.90 29.13
N LYS A 33 -7.71 4.59 28.13
CA LYS A 33 -7.33 4.81 26.74
C LYS A 33 -6.82 6.24 26.72
N GLN A 34 -5.52 6.41 26.47
CA GLN A 34 -4.96 7.72 26.29
C GLN A 34 -5.53 8.22 24.96
N GLU A 35 -6.66 8.91 25.03
CA GLU A 35 -7.24 9.60 23.88
C GLU A 35 -6.30 10.75 23.57
N ILE A 36 -5.55 10.60 22.48
CA ILE A 36 -4.64 11.63 22.01
C ILE A 36 -5.51 12.68 21.33
N PRO A 37 -5.58 13.91 21.86
CA PRO A 37 -6.43 14.94 21.29
C PRO A 37 -5.93 15.32 19.90
N VAL A 38 -6.86 15.44 18.95
CA VAL A 38 -6.62 15.83 17.56
C VAL A 38 -7.19 17.23 17.30
N GLN A 39 -6.53 17.97 16.41
CA GLN A 39 -6.97 19.27 15.91
C GLN A 39 -7.53 19.10 14.50
N PRO A 40 -8.80 19.49 14.25
CA PRO A 40 -9.39 19.45 12.91
C PRO A 40 -8.46 20.13 11.91
N THR A 41 -8.02 19.37 10.91
CA THR A 41 -7.01 19.83 9.95
C THR A 41 -7.57 19.67 8.55
N THR A 42 -8.06 20.77 7.99
CA THR A 42 -8.59 20.86 6.62
C THR A 42 -7.84 21.93 5.85
N GLY A 43 -7.89 21.86 4.53
CA GLY A 43 -7.33 22.90 3.68
C GLY A 43 -7.57 22.68 2.21
N ARG A 44 -6.94 23.54 1.40
CA ARG A 44 -6.82 23.36 -0.06
C ARG A 44 -5.38 23.24 -0.50
N LEU A 45 -5.12 22.31 -1.42
CA LEU A 45 -3.83 22.15 -2.09
C LEU A 45 -3.97 22.39 -3.58
N THR A 46 -3.22 23.37 -4.07
CA THR A 46 -3.07 23.63 -5.51
C THR A 46 -1.60 23.65 -5.93
N ILE A 47 -1.32 23.16 -7.13
CA ILE A 47 -0.02 23.26 -7.79
C ILE A 47 -0.17 24.10 -9.05
N ASN A 48 0.56 25.22 -9.11
CA ASN A 48 0.48 26.18 -10.21
C ASN A 48 -0.94 26.73 -10.47
N GLY A 49 -1.77 26.83 -9.42
CA GLY A 49 -3.15 27.32 -9.51
C GLY A 49 -4.21 26.22 -9.72
N GLU A 50 -3.80 25.02 -10.10
CA GLU A 50 -4.70 23.89 -10.34
C GLU A 50 -4.82 22.98 -9.10
N PRO A 51 -6.02 22.45 -8.80
CA PRO A 51 -6.21 21.45 -7.74
C PRO A 51 -5.26 20.25 -7.88
N ALA A 52 -4.58 19.90 -6.79
CA ALA A 52 -3.68 18.76 -6.73
C ALA A 52 -4.44 17.43 -6.58
N VAL A 53 -5.42 17.18 -7.45
CA VAL A 53 -6.40 16.08 -7.31
C VAL A 53 -5.71 14.73 -7.16
N GLY A 54 -6.10 13.97 -6.14
CA GLY A 54 -5.59 12.63 -5.89
C GLY A 54 -4.25 12.58 -5.14
N ALA A 55 -3.61 13.72 -4.90
CA ALA A 55 -2.42 13.79 -4.05
C ALA A 55 -2.74 13.34 -2.63
N ILE A 56 -1.80 12.66 -2.01
CA ILE A 56 -1.83 12.31 -0.59
C ILE A 56 -0.91 13.28 0.16
N ILE A 57 -1.46 13.89 1.20
CA ILE A 57 -0.74 14.71 2.16
C ILE A 57 -0.50 13.84 3.39
N GLY A 58 0.77 13.59 3.70
CA GLY A 58 1.20 12.87 4.90
C GLY A 58 1.91 13.79 5.88
N LEU A 59 1.58 13.68 7.16
CA LEU A 59 2.22 14.41 8.25
C LEU A 59 3.10 13.46 9.07
N TYR A 60 4.38 13.83 9.24
CA TYR A 60 5.39 13.06 9.95
C TYR A 60 5.87 13.88 11.15
N PRO A 61 5.58 13.48 12.39
CA PRO A 61 5.95 14.29 13.55
C PRO A 61 7.48 14.50 13.60
N VAL A 62 7.91 15.74 13.85
CA VAL A 62 9.33 16.11 13.93
C VAL A 62 9.97 15.56 15.20
N SER A 63 9.19 15.36 16.27
CA SER A 63 9.67 14.89 17.58
C SER A 63 8.85 13.70 18.10
N GLY A 64 9.40 12.50 17.94
CA GLY A 64 8.83 11.24 18.46
C GLY A 64 7.46 10.88 17.90
N ASP A 65 7.01 9.65 18.13
CA ASP A 65 5.63 9.29 17.84
C ASP A 65 4.71 9.79 18.97
N PHE A 66 3.62 10.47 18.61
CA PHE A 66 2.61 10.90 19.59
C PHE A 66 1.75 9.74 20.11
N ASP A 67 1.85 8.55 19.48
CA ASP A 67 1.24 7.31 19.94
C ASP A 67 2.16 6.11 19.75
N GLN A 68 1.95 5.03 20.50
CA GLN A 68 2.78 3.81 20.42
C GLN A 68 2.58 3.01 19.13
N ARG A 69 1.63 3.40 18.26
CA ARG A 69 1.34 2.71 17.00
C ARG A 69 2.08 3.34 15.81
N GLY A 70 2.75 4.48 16.02
CA GLY A 70 3.38 5.26 14.96
C GLY A 70 2.37 5.81 13.97
N THR A 71 1.16 6.20 14.43
CA THR A 71 0.11 6.74 13.56
C THR A 71 0.64 7.89 12.71
N ARG A 72 0.24 7.94 11.42
CA ARG A 72 0.62 8.99 10.47
C ARG A 72 -0.63 9.72 9.98
N PRO A 73 -0.88 10.95 10.44
CA PRO A 73 -2.02 11.72 9.97
C PRO A 73 -1.89 11.95 8.46
N ALA A 74 -2.95 11.64 7.72
CA ALA A 74 -2.93 11.80 6.27
C ALA A 74 -4.29 12.22 5.72
N GLY A 75 -4.29 12.80 4.52
CA GLY A 75 -5.50 13.16 3.80
C GLY A 75 -5.28 13.16 2.29
N GLN A 76 -6.34 12.85 1.55
CA GLN A 76 -6.34 12.90 0.09
C GLN A 76 -6.97 14.20 -0.42
N VAL A 77 -6.38 14.77 -1.45
CA VAL A 77 -6.89 15.96 -2.13
C VAL A 77 -8.02 15.57 -3.08
N LYS A 78 -9.19 16.19 -2.89
CA LYS A 78 -10.42 16.01 -3.68
C LYS A 78 -10.34 16.77 -5.01
N GLN A 79 -11.36 16.60 -5.85
CA GLN A 79 -11.44 17.23 -7.18
C GLN A 79 -11.38 18.75 -7.15
N ASP A 80 -11.89 19.38 -6.09
CA ASP A 80 -11.90 20.83 -5.91
C ASP A 80 -10.64 21.35 -5.19
N GLY A 81 -9.66 20.48 -4.94
CA GLY A 81 -8.42 20.79 -4.24
C GLY A 81 -8.53 20.74 -2.72
N ALA A 82 -9.73 20.48 -2.16
CA ALA A 82 -9.90 20.38 -0.72
C ALA A 82 -9.34 19.07 -0.16
N PHE A 83 -8.82 19.10 1.06
CA PHE A 83 -8.39 17.91 1.80
C PHE A 83 -8.83 18.00 3.26
N THR A 84 -8.91 16.83 3.88
CA THR A 84 -9.17 16.67 5.32
C THR A 84 -8.20 15.63 5.84
N ILE A 85 -7.41 15.97 6.85
CA ILE A 85 -6.47 15.06 7.50
C ILE A 85 -7.22 14.21 8.52
N SER A 86 -6.85 12.93 8.59
CA SER A 86 -7.37 11.95 9.54
C SER A 86 -6.20 11.27 10.25
N SER A 87 -6.35 11.01 11.55
CA SER A 87 -5.37 10.31 12.39
C SER A 87 -5.94 9.03 12.99
N PHE A 88 -7.04 9.13 13.75
CA PHE A 88 -7.63 7.99 14.46
C PHE A 88 -9.05 7.67 13.98
N GLY A 89 -9.78 8.70 13.55
CA GLY A 89 -11.11 8.63 12.95
C GLY A 89 -11.16 9.40 11.62
N VAL A 90 -12.23 9.23 10.85
CA VAL A 90 -12.38 9.91 9.56
C VAL A 90 -12.57 11.41 9.79
N GLY A 91 -11.62 12.20 9.30
CA GLY A 91 -11.65 13.67 9.36
C GLY A 91 -11.45 14.28 10.74
N ASP A 92 -10.96 13.50 11.71
CA ASP A 92 -10.74 13.93 13.08
C ASP A 92 -9.56 14.92 13.23
N GLY A 93 -8.70 15.01 12.20
CA GLY A 93 -7.59 15.94 12.13
C GLY A 93 -6.25 15.33 12.52
N ALA A 94 -5.33 16.15 13.03
CA ALA A 94 -3.97 15.75 13.40
C ALA A 94 -3.68 16.11 14.86
N PRO A 95 -2.94 15.29 15.62
CA PRO A 95 -2.50 15.65 16.97
C PRO A 95 -1.72 16.97 16.98
N THR A 96 -1.70 17.63 18.13
CA THR A 96 -0.89 18.84 18.30
C THR A 96 0.60 18.52 18.16
N GLY A 97 1.32 19.28 17.34
CA GLY A 97 2.75 19.06 17.11
C GLY A 97 3.32 19.72 15.87
N GLU A 98 4.64 19.62 15.73
CA GLU A 98 5.37 19.96 14.51
C GLU A 98 5.51 18.74 13.61
N TYR A 99 5.30 18.93 12.31
CA TYR A 99 5.32 17.85 11.33
C TYR A 99 6.19 18.21 10.14
N ASN A 100 6.98 17.25 9.64
CA ASN A 100 7.42 17.21 8.26
C ASN A 100 6.29 16.75 7.35
N VAL A 101 6.22 17.29 6.15
CA VAL A 101 5.08 17.14 5.26
C VAL A 101 5.52 16.51 3.95
N SER A 102 4.86 15.42 3.56
CA SER A 102 5.01 14.85 2.22
C SER A 102 3.76 15.10 1.40
N ILE A 103 3.93 15.49 0.14
CA ILE A 103 2.89 15.40 -0.88
C ILE A 103 3.37 14.40 -1.91
N PHE A 104 2.57 13.38 -2.19
CA PHE A 104 2.87 12.44 -3.26
C PHE A 104 1.60 12.00 -3.98
N TRP A 105 1.73 11.66 -5.25
CA TRP A 105 0.68 10.98 -5.99
C TRP A 105 0.98 9.48 -5.97
N PRO A 106 0.13 8.63 -5.38
CA PRO A 106 0.24 7.20 -5.58
C PRO A 106 0.04 6.95 -7.08
N GLN A 107 1.06 6.44 -7.77
CA GLN A 107 0.94 6.20 -9.21
C GLN A 107 -0.08 5.09 -9.47
N PHE A 108 -1.11 5.41 -10.26
CA PHE A 108 -2.11 4.48 -10.75
C PHE A 108 -1.97 4.35 -12.28
N PRO A 109 -1.80 3.15 -12.84
CA PRO A 109 -1.96 2.97 -14.27
C PRO A 109 -3.44 3.18 -14.64
N GLY A 110 -3.74 4.17 -15.50
CA GLY A 110 -5.07 4.33 -16.12
C GLY A 110 -5.81 5.64 -15.84
N ARG A 111 -5.36 6.52 -14.93
CA ARG A 111 -5.83 7.91 -14.90
C ARG A 111 -4.83 8.76 -15.69
N ARG A 112 -5.32 9.72 -16.49
CA ARG A 112 -4.48 10.69 -17.20
C ARG A 112 -3.41 11.19 -16.21
N SER A 113 -2.18 10.79 -16.48
CA SER A 113 -1.01 11.25 -15.74
C SER A 113 -1.08 12.77 -15.71
N TYR A 114 -0.97 13.37 -14.53
CA TYR A 114 -0.68 14.79 -14.42
C TYR A 114 0.53 15.02 -15.32
N ASP A 115 0.37 15.85 -16.37
CA ASP A 115 1.33 15.87 -17.46
C ASP A 115 2.72 16.18 -16.87
N GLY A 116 3.65 15.27 -17.14
CA GLY A 116 4.99 15.25 -16.57
C GLY A 116 5.90 16.36 -17.09
N LYS A 117 5.35 17.54 -17.44
CA LYS A 117 6.19 18.73 -17.51
C LYS A 117 6.58 19.05 -16.07
N VAL A 118 7.78 18.62 -15.70
CA VAL A 118 8.57 19.22 -14.61
C VAL A 118 8.85 20.68 -14.99
N ARG A 119 7.82 21.52 -14.96
CA ARG A 119 8.00 22.93 -14.68
C ARG A 119 8.36 22.94 -13.21
N LYS A 120 9.60 23.29 -12.86
CA LYS A 120 10.00 23.65 -11.49
C LYS A 120 8.77 24.26 -10.81
N SER A 121 8.15 23.56 -9.85
CA SER A 121 6.86 23.93 -9.28
C SER A 121 7.08 25.18 -8.43
N ARG A 122 7.04 26.37 -9.04
CA ARG A 122 7.42 27.61 -8.37
C ARG A 122 6.35 28.09 -7.39
N HIS A 123 5.12 27.55 -7.44
CA HIS A 123 4.02 27.99 -6.58
C HIS A 123 3.11 26.82 -6.16
N ILE A 124 3.45 26.15 -5.06
CA ILE A 124 2.55 25.26 -4.31
C ILE A 124 1.89 26.11 -3.22
N ARG A 125 0.55 26.15 -3.17
CA ARG A 125 -0.19 26.92 -2.18
C ARG A 125 -1.00 25.99 -1.28
N PHE A 126 -0.82 26.16 0.02
CA PHE A 126 -1.66 25.57 1.06
C PHE A 126 -2.50 26.67 1.69
N ASP A 127 -3.80 26.45 1.76
CA ASP A 127 -4.71 27.30 2.51
C ASP A 127 -5.28 26.48 3.67
N SER A 128 -4.65 26.59 4.84
CA SER A 128 -5.05 25.87 6.05
C SER A 128 -4.45 26.51 7.30
N GLN A 129 -5.21 26.51 8.39
CA GLN A 129 -4.83 27.14 9.65
C GLN A 129 -3.64 26.47 10.36
N CYS A 130 -3.34 25.20 10.03
CA CYS A 130 -2.21 24.42 10.56
C CYS A 130 -0.86 24.76 9.90
N TRP A 131 -0.84 25.73 8.98
CA TRP A 131 0.31 26.06 8.15
C TRP A 131 0.58 27.56 8.26
N ARG A 132 1.52 27.94 9.12
CA ARG A 132 2.02 29.32 9.21
C ARG A 132 3.53 29.31 9.02
N GLY A 133 4.00 30.11 8.07
CA GLY A 133 5.44 30.31 7.82
C GLY A 133 5.92 29.58 6.55
N GLN A 134 6.70 30.30 5.75
CA GLN A 134 7.18 29.85 4.45
C GLN A 134 8.29 28.81 4.60
N GLN A 135 7.92 27.52 4.59
CA GLN A 135 8.85 26.46 4.16
C GLN A 135 8.08 25.21 3.75
N TYR A 136 8.41 24.72 2.55
CA TYR A 136 7.73 23.66 1.77
C TYR A 136 7.82 22.25 2.37
N SER A 137 7.93 22.12 3.69
CA SER A 137 8.17 20.85 4.35
C SER A 137 7.68 20.78 5.78
N ARG A 138 7.19 21.87 6.40
CA ARG A 138 6.79 21.87 7.82
C ARG A 138 5.38 22.39 8.07
N ALA A 139 4.66 21.71 8.95
CA ALA A 139 3.36 22.11 9.49
C ALA A 139 3.40 22.21 11.01
N HIS A 140 2.62 23.12 11.58
CA HIS A 140 2.50 23.28 13.04
C HIS A 140 1.01 23.28 13.42
N CYS A 141 0.55 22.19 14.02
CA CYS A 141 -0.82 22.06 14.50
C CYS A 141 -0.86 22.45 15.98
N ALA A 142 -1.31 23.68 16.29
CA ALA A 142 -1.46 24.16 17.67
C ALA A 142 -2.92 24.15 18.13
N ARG A 143 -3.13 24.03 19.45
CA ARG A 143 -4.45 24.17 20.08
C ARG A 143 -4.89 25.64 20.03
N GLN A 144 -6.03 25.94 19.41
CA GLN A 144 -6.62 27.29 19.51
C GLN A 144 -7.12 27.53 20.94
N ARG A 145 -6.80 28.70 21.51
CA ARG A 145 -7.62 29.25 22.60
C ARG A 145 -8.92 29.70 21.94
N GLN A 146 -10.03 29.06 22.28
CA GLN A 146 -11.36 29.63 22.06
C GLN A 146 -11.39 30.99 22.76
N THR A 147 -11.30 32.07 22.01
CA THR A 147 -11.91 33.32 22.43
C THR A 147 -13.35 33.25 21.96
N ASP A 148 -14.25 32.95 22.90
CA ASP A 148 -15.67 33.17 22.72
C ASP A 148 -15.90 34.65 22.41
N THR A 149 -16.27 34.95 21.17
CA THR A 149 -17.02 36.18 20.86
C THR A 149 -18.14 35.82 19.89
N PRO A 150 -19.42 36.10 20.22
CA PRO A 150 -20.55 35.71 19.38
C PRO A 150 -20.61 36.56 18.11
N LEU A 151 -21.12 35.96 17.04
CA LEU A 151 -21.58 36.66 15.83
C LEU A 151 -22.62 37.72 16.21
N GLY A 152 -22.21 38.98 16.20
CA GLY A 152 -23.04 40.16 16.36
C GLY A 152 -22.91 41.08 15.14
N SER A 153 -24.04 41.32 14.50
CA SER A 153 -24.40 42.38 13.54
C SER A 153 -23.46 43.58 13.38
N PRO A 154 -23.26 44.09 12.15
CA PRO A 154 -22.93 45.49 11.95
C PRO A 154 -24.22 46.27 11.67
N ASP A 155 -24.61 47.14 12.60
CA ASP A 155 -25.51 48.25 12.28
C ASP A 155 -24.99 49.56 12.91
N SER A 156 -25.03 50.61 12.08
CA SER A 156 -24.86 52.05 12.39
C SER A 156 -23.46 52.57 12.82
N GLN A 157 -22.84 53.38 11.95
CA GLN A 157 -22.83 54.86 12.02
C GLN A 157 -22.46 55.40 10.62
N MET A 158 -23.43 55.93 9.88
CA MET A 158 -23.79 57.36 9.75
C MET A 158 -22.81 58.20 8.92
N GLU A 159 -23.17 58.46 7.65
CA GLU A 159 -23.23 59.83 7.10
C GLU A 159 -24.19 59.89 5.88
N HIS A 160 -25.28 60.65 6.06
CA HIS A 160 -26.05 61.51 5.13
C HIS A 160 -25.76 61.39 3.61
N ALA A 161 -26.69 61.36 2.65
CA ALA A 161 -28.10 61.78 2.59
C ALA A 161 -28.73 61.32 1.24
N THR A 162 -30.07 61.21 1.21
CA THR A 162 -31.00 61.39 0.04
C THR A 162 -30.86 60.43 -1.17
N LEU A 163 -31.86 59.85 -1.82
CA LEU A 163 -33.33 59.95 -1.94
C LEU A 163 -33.77 58.69 -2.74
N PHE A 164 -34.66 57.85 -2.21
CA PHE A 164 -36.07 57.66 -2.64
C PHE A 164 -36.37 56.74 -3.84
N LYS A 165 -37.07 55.62 -3.50
CA LYS A 165 -38.20 54.93 -4.19
C LYS A 165 -38.00 54.44 -5.64
N ALA A 166 -37.99 53.13 -5.92
CA ALA A 166 -39.04 52.10 -5.83
C ALA A 166 -39.74 51.81 -7.17
N LEU A 167 -39.88 50.50 -7.40
CA LEU A 167 -40.90 49.78 -8.17
C LEU A 167 -40.76 49.54 -9.69
N CYS A 168 -40.72 48.23 -9.99
CA CYS A 168 -41.64 47.48 -10.86
C CYS A 168 -41.27 47.13 -12.32
N LEU A 169 -41.29 45.80 -12.54
CA LEU A 169 -41.97 45.04 -13.61
C LEU A 169 -41.57 45.29 -15.06
N CYS A 170 -41.13 44.23 -15.76
CA CYS A 170 -42.00 43.49 -16.69
C CYS A 170 -41.22 42.39 -17.43
N LEU A 171 -41.93 41.29 -17.68
CA LEU A 171 -41.52 40.05 -18.34
C LEU A 171 -42.36 39.89 -19.63
N LEU A 172 -41.93 38.98 -20.52
CA LEU A 172 -42.64 38.37 -21.68
C LEU A 172 -42.55 39.18 -22.98
N SER A 173 -41.90 38.69 -24.06
CA SER A 173 -42.21 37.55 -24.96
C SER A 173 -42.08 38.13 -26.40
N VAL A 174 -41.60 37.48 -27.46
CA VAL A 174 -42.20 36.36 -28.23
C VAL A 174 -41.34 36.20 -29.52
N ILE A 175 -41.09 34.95 -29.94
CA ILE A 175 -41.10 34.36 -31.33
C ILE A 175 -40.34 35.13 -32.45
N GLY A 176 -39.40 34.59 -33.23
CA GLY A 176 -39.35 33.30 -33.92
C GLY A 176 -39.53 33.51 -35.44
N VAL A 177 -38.78 32.74 -36.26
CA VAL A 177 -39.01 32.36 -37.69
C VAL A 177 -37.72 32.43 -38.53
N THR A 178 -37.40 31.27 -39.09
CA THR A 178 -36.39 30.89 -40.07
C THR A 178 -36.79 31.26 -41.51
N ALA A 179 -35.84 31.57 -42.40
CA ALA A 179 -35.75 31.00 -43.76
C ALA A 179 -34.50 31.42 -44.57
N LEU A 180 -33.92 30.39 -45.19
CA LEU A 180 -32.94 30.26 -46.27
C LEU A 180 -32.91 31.32 -47.39
N ILE A 181 -31.73 31.46 -48.02
CA ILE A 181 -31.39 31.56 -49.47
C ILE A 181 -29.88 31.93 -49.53
N ARG A 182 -28.99 31.55 -50.47
CA ARG A 182 -28.77 30.49 -51.46
C ARG A 182 -27.43 30.90 -52.13
N SER A 183 -26.54 29.95 -52.42
CA SER A 183 -25.48 29.90 -53.49
C SER A 183 -24.61 31.15 -53.78
N SER A 184 -23.30 31.07 -54.06
CA SER A 184 -22.66 30.32 -55.15
C SER A 184 -21.13 30.45 -55.05
N ASP A 185 -20.39 29.38 -55.31
CA ASP A 185 -19.01 29.41 -55.85
C ASP A 185 -19.10 29.74 -57.37
N PRO A 186 -18.08 30.27 -58.08
CA PRO A 186 -16.87 29.48 -58.41
C PRO A 186 -15.54 30.24 -58.66
N VAL A 187 -14.45 29.47 -58.46
CA VAL A 187 -13.29 29.24 -59.38
C VAL A 187 -12.42 30.42 -59.84
N GLY A 188 -11.11 30.26 -59.61
CA GLY A 188 -10.04 30.92 -60.35
C GLY A 188 -8.68 30.44 -59.87
N ASP A 189 -8.16 29.37 -60.49
CA ASP A 189 -6.84 28.78 -60.26
C ASP A 189 -5.92 29.11 -61.46
N ALA A 190 -4.63 29.37 -61.20
CA ALA A 190 -3.47 29.42 -62.10
C ALA A 190 -2.44 30.46 -61.58
N SER A 191 -1.13 30.24 -61.54
CA SER A 191 -0.29 29.07 -61.70
C SER A 191 1.13 29.44 -61.25
N ASN A 192 1.77 28.51 -60.55
CA ASN A 192 3.20 28.13 -60.58
C ASN A 192 4.33 29.18 -60.51
N HIS A 193 5.12 29.12 -59.43
CA HIS A 193 6.59 29.17 -59.51
C HIS A 193 7.23 28.37 -58.36
N GLN A 194 8.21 27.54 -58.73
CA GLN A 194 9.09 26.74 -57.86
C GLN A 194 9.87 27.60 -56.87
N ALA A 195 10.08 27.10 -55.65
CA ALA A 195 11.42 26.79 -55.13
C ALA A 195 11.42 26.31 -53.66
N THR A 196 12.25 25.27 -53.45
CA THR A 196 13.03 24.92 -52.23
C THR A 196 12.40 24.14 -51.08
N GLU A 197 13.03 22.99 -50.86
CA GLU A 197 12.91 22.03 -49.77
C GLU A 197 13.07 22.65 -48.37
N ARG A 198 12.20 22.24 -47.44
CA ARG A 198 12.64 21.90 -46.07
C ARG A 198 11.67 20.90 -45.45
N SER A 199 12.12 19.65 -45.41
CA SER A 199 11.47 18.52 -44.74
C SER A 199 11.13 18.89 -43.28
N LYS A 200 9.85 19.11 -42.99
CA LYS A 200 9.32 19.11 -41.62
C LYS A 200 9.25 17.66 -41.15
N ARG A 201 10.34 17.20 -40.54
CA ARG A 201 10.34 15.95 -39.75
C ARG A 201 9.37 16.14 -38.57
N ASN A 202 8.21 15.50 -38.67
CA ASN A 202 7.30 15.27 -37.55
C ASN A 202 8.09 14.60 -36.42
N GLN A 203 8.33 15.33 -35.34
CA GLN A 203 8.82 14.76 -34.09
C GLN A 203 7.62 14.26 -33.31
N THR A 204 7.36 12.96 -33.42
CA THR A 204 6.65 12.17 -32.42
C THR A 204 7.36 12.36 -31.07
N PRO A 205 6.67 12.63 -29.95
CA PRO A 205 7.31 12.67 -28.63
C PRO A 205 7.94 11.30 -28.36
N LEU A 206 9.24 11.27 -28.11
CA LEU A 206 9.94 10.07 -27.64
C LEU A 206 9.35 9.70 -26.29
N SER A 207 8.60 8.59 -26.24
CA SER A 207 8.36 7.87 -25.00
C SER A 207 9.73 7.37 -24.52
N GLU A 208 10.32 8.03 -23.52
CA GLU A 208 11.55 7.52 -22.90
C GLU A 208 11.28 6.12 -22.33
N SER A 209 12.07 5.13 -22.75
CA SER A 209 12.00 3.77 -22.21
C SER A 209 12.25 3.79 -20.70
N PRO A 210 11.60 2.92 -19.90
CA PRO A 210 11.87 2.84 -18.46
C PRO A 210 13.34 2.54 -18.19
N PRO A 211 13.94 3.04 -17.09
CA PRO A 211 15.36 2.85 -16.81
C PRO A 211 15.69 1.36 -16.54
N PRO A 212 16.96 0.93 -16.72
CA PRO A 212 17.39 -0.44 -16.46
C PRO A 212 17.05 -0.91 -15.04
N GLY A 213 16.59 -2.15 -14.92
CA GLY A 213 16.13 -2.74 -13.66
C GLY A 213 14.75 -2.26 -13.20
N PHE A 214 14.03 -1.46 -14.02
CA PHE A 214 12.67 -1.05 -13.73
C PHE A 214 11.62 -1.86 -14.52
N GLY A 215 10.68 -2.47 -13.80
CA GLY A 215 9.62 -3.26 -14.42
C GLY A 215 10.21 -4.40 -15.26
N SER A 216 9.95 -4.38 -16.58
CA SER A 216 10.48 -5.34 -17.56
C SER A 216 11.72 -4.88 -18.31
N THR A 217 12.26 -3.71 -18.00
CA THR A 217 13.55 -3.30 -18.53
C THR A 217 14.67 -4.04 -17.77
N PRO A 218 15.47 -4.90 -18.43
CA PRO A 218 16.55 -5.65 -17.79
C PRO A 218 17.62 -4.74 -17.17
N LEU A 219 18.41 -5.29 -16.25
CA LEU A 219 19.68 -4.66 -15.86
C LEU A 219 20.64 -4.62 -17.05
N GLU A 220 21.37 -3.51 -17.15
CA GLU A 220 22.49 -3.42 -18.08
C GLU A 220 23.77 -3.82 -17.37
N ILE A 221 24.31 -4.97 -17.76
CA ILE A 221 25.47 -5.59 -17.13
C ILE A 221 26.50 -5.82 -18.23
N SER A 222 27.67 -5.20 -18.09
CA SER A 222 28.81 -5.39 -18.98
C SER A 222 30.06 -5.83 -18.20
N PRO A 223 30.85 -6.77 -18.75
CA PRO A 223 32.09 -7.19 -18.12
C PRO A 223 33.16 -6.11 -18.20
N GLN A 224 33.91 -5.92 -17.12
CA GLN A 224 35.06 -5.03 -17.02
C GLN A 224 36.15 -5.70 -16.18
N GLY A 225 37.01 -6.50 -16.85
CA GLY A 225 38.01 -7.31 -16.15
C GLY A 225 37.35 -8.38 -15.29
N SER A 226 37.69 -8.43 -13.99
CA SER A 226 37.09 -9.33 -12.99
C SER A 226 35.85 -8.75 -12.28
N GLN A 227 35.25 -7.71 -12.86
CA GLN A 227 34.09 -6.99 -12.31
C GLN A 227 33.02 -6.81 -13.39
N TYR A 228 31.79 -6.58 -12.96
CA TYR A 228 30.71 -6.09 -13.79
C TYR A 228 30.50 -4.60 -13.59
N LEU A 229 30.35 -3.87 -14.68
CA LEU A 229 29.75 -2.54 -14.67
C LEU A 229 28.24 -2.74 -14.81
N VAL A 230 27.49 -2.39 -13.76
CA VAL A 230 26.05 -2.61 -13.66
C VAL A 230 25.35 -1.27 -13.67
N ARG A 231 24.53 -1.00 -14.68
CA ARG A 231 23.63 0.15 -14.72
C ARG A 231 22.22 -0.27 -14.33
N HIS A 232 21.68 0.46 -13.37
CA HIS A 232 20.34 0.31 -12.80
C HIS A 232 19.66 1.68 -12.66
N GLN A 233 18.41 1.71 -12.21
CA GLN A 233 17.60 2.93 -12.14
C GLN A 233 18.21 4.10 -11.34
N LEU A 234 19.07 3.85 -10.35
CA LEU A 234 19.74 4.89 -9.55
C LEU A 234 21.18 5.22 -9.98
N GLY A 235 21.65 4.70 -11.13
CA GLY A 235 22.99 4.97 -11.65
C GLY A 235 23.77 3.71 -12.04
N THR A 236 25.09 3.84 -12.04
CA THR A 236 26.02 2.77 -12.44
C THR A 236 26.95 2.44 -11.28
N VAL A 237 27.19 1.14 -11.06
CA VAL A 237 28.03 0.62 -9.99
C VAL A 237 28.95 -0.48 -10.51
N ILE A 238 30.13 -0.62 -9.90
CA ILE A 238 31.08 -1.70 -10.18
C ILE A 238 30.84 -2.81 -9.16
N VAL A 239 30.56 -4.02 -9.63
CA VAL A 239 30.25 -5.20 -8.81
C VAL A 239 31.30 -6.28 -9.06
N PRO A 240 31.85 -6.96 -8.03
CA PRO A 240 32.70 -8.13 -8.24
C PRO A 240 31.96 -9.22 -9.03
N MET A 241 32.60 -9.91 -9.97
CA MET A 241 31.94 -10.99 -10.71
C MET A 241 31.52 -12.18 -9.82
N GLN A 242 32.18 -12.36 -8.68
CA GLN A 242 31.90 -13.42 -7.73
C GLN A 242 31.78 -12.84 -6.31
N PRO A 243 30.64 -12.16 -6.00
CA PRO A 243 30.41 -11.66 -4.65
C PRO A 243 30.22 -12.84 -3.70
N THR A 244 30.86 -12.78 -2.54
CA THR A 244 30.89 -13.81 -1.50
C THR A 244 30.04 -13.45 -0.28
N ARG A 245 29.80 -12.16 -0.05
CA ARG A 245 29.07 -11.62 1.11
C ARG A 245 27.90 -10.77 0.65
N ILE A 246 26.96 -11.41 -0.05
CA ILE A 246 25.75 -10.76 -0.56
C ILE A 246 24.82 -10.41 0.61
N CYS A 247 24.46 -9.13 0.73
CA CYS A 247 23.42 -8.64 1.63
C CYS A 247 22.13 -8.36 0.84
N ALA A 248 21.12 -9.20 1.03
CA ALA A 248 19.82 -9.12 0.36
C ALA A 248 18.81 -8.35 1.21
N LEU A 249 18.73 -7.03 1.03
CA LEU A 249 17.69 -6.19 1.64
C LEU A 249 16.34 -6.34 0.92
N ALA A 250 16.37 -6.76 -0.34
CA ALA A 250 15.22 -7.19 -1.10
C ALA A 250 15.55 -8.43 -1.96
N PHE A 251 14.51 -9.09 -2.47
CA PHE A 251 14.60 -10.14 -3.48
C PHE A 251 15.30 -11.43 -3.06
N THR A 252 15.22 -11.74 -1.75
CA THR A 252 15.74 -12.99 -1.17
C THR A 252 15.11 -14.23 -1.81
N ASP A 253 13.80 -14.19 -2.11
CA ASP A 253 13.09 -15.25 -2.84
C ASP A 253 13.78 -15.58 -4.17
N GLU A 254 14.06 -14.58 -5.00
CA GLU A 254 14.64 -14.75 -6.32
C GLU A 254 16.08 -15.28 -6.26
N LEU A 255 16.87 -14.81 -5.29
CA LEU A 255 18.22 -15.33 -5.05
C LEU A 255 18.18 -16.82 -4.69
N LEU A 256 17.32 -17.20 -3.75
CA LEU A 256 17.17 -18.58 -3.34
C LEU A 256 16.62 -19.47 -4.47
N ALA A 257 15.78 -18.91 -5.35
CA ALA A 257 15.23 -19.61 -6.51
C ALA A 257 16.31 -19.99 -7.56
N ILE A 258 17.42 -19.26 -7.62
CA ILE A 258 18.57 -19.55 -8.50
C ILE A 258 19.74 -20.23 -7.76
N GLY A 259 19.47 -20.73 -6.54
CA GLY A 259 20.45 -21.46 -5.74
C GLY A 259 21.51 -20.57 -5.08
N VAL A 260 21.24 -19.27 -4.92
CA VAL A 260 22.12 -18.33 -4.20
C VAL A 260 21.54 -18.09 -2.81
N THR A 261 22.29 -18.50 -1.78
CA THR A 261 21.97 -18.16 -0.39
C THR A 261 22.73 -16.89 -0.01
N PRO A 262 22.05 -15.78 0.31
CA PRO A 262 22.74 -14.56 0.70
C PRO A 262 23.42 -14.72 2.07
N PHE A 263 24.54 -14.03 2.26
CA PHE A 263 25.25 -14.01 3.54
C PHE A 263 24.43 -13.28 4.62
N ALA A 264 23.73 -12.22 4.23
CA ALA A 264 22.83 -11.46 5.10
C ALA A 264 21.51 -11.20 4.37
N ALA A 265 20.39 -11.20 5.09
CA ALA A 265 19.07 -10.98 4.50
C ALA A 265 18.15 -10.14 5.40
N SER A 266 17.22 -9.44 4.77
CA SER A 266 16.16 -8.68 5.45
C SER A 266 15.25 -9.60 6.26
N CYS A 267 14.98 -9.21 7.51
CA CYS A 267 14.11 -9.90 8.45
C CYS A 267 13.21 -8.91 9.20
N THR A 268 12.21 -9.41 9.92
CA THR A 268 11.38 -8.59 10.81
C THR A 268 11.52 -9.10 12.24
N ASN A 269 12.02 -8.26 13.14
CA ASN A 269 12.26 -8.60 14.55
C ASN A 269 13.17 -9.84 14.72
N GLY A 270 14.21 -9.94 13.88
CA GLY A 270 15.16 -11.06 13.90
C GLY A 270 14.66 -12.33 13.20
N GLU A 271 13.41 -12.36 12.74
CA GLU A 271 12.81 -13.55 12.13
C GLU A 271 12.67 -13.39 10.62
N PHE A 272 13.17 -14.39 9.88
CA PHE A 272 12.90 -14.52 8.45
C PHE A 272 11.46 -14.98 8.21
N PRO A 273 10.89 -14.73 7.01
CA PRO A 273 9.64 -15.36 6.62
C PRO A 273 9.73 -16.88 6.81
N ASP A 274 8.68 -17.45 7.42
CA ASP A 274 8.54 -18.89 7.69
C ASP A 274 8.99 -19.77 6.52
N TYR A 275 8.48 -19.49 5.32
CA TYR A 275 8.78 -20.27 4.10
C TYR A 275 10.23 -20.14 3.59
N LEU A 276 11.02 -19.22 4.14
CA LEU A 276 12.44 -19.03 3.80
C LEU A 276 13.39 -19.46 4.93
N ARG A 277 12.87 -19.71 6.14
CA ARG A 277 13.69 -19.90 7.35
C ARG A 277 14.77 -20.97 7.17
N ASP A 278 14.37 -22.16 6.72
CA ASP A 278 15.29 -23.29 6.55
C ASP A 278 16.38 -23.01 5.51
N ARG A 279 16.08 -22.18 4.50
CA ARG A 279 17.02 -21.80 3.43
C ARG A 279 17.95 -20.66 3.84
N LEU A 280 17.66 -19.98 4.94
CA LEU A 280 18.42 -18.86 5.47
C LEU A 280 19.08 -19.21 6.81
N GLU A 281 19.16 -20.49 7.14
CA GLU A 281 19.91 -20.94 8.31
C GLU A 281 21.37 -20.47 8.22
N GLY A 282 21.85 -19.78 9.24
CA GLY A 282 23.19 -19.19 9.28
C GLY A 282 23.35 -17.84 8.57
N ALA A 283 22.32 -17.34 7.87
CA ALA A 283 22.37 -15.99 7.30
C ALA A 283 22.23 -14.92 8.40
N VAL A 284 22.97 -13.82 8.26
CA VAL A 284 22.85 -12.67 9.19
C VAL A 284 21.49 -11.99 8.99
N ALA A 285 20.72 -11.91 10.06
CA ALA A 285 19.41 -11.25 10.09
C ALA A 285 19.56 -9.73 10.16
N ILE A 286 19.19 -9.03 9.08
CA ILE A 286 19.15 -7.57 9.02
C ILE A 286 17.73 -7.10 9.32
N ASN A 287 17.51 -6.46 10.45
CA ASN A 287 16.18 -5.95 10.79
C ASN A 287 15.78 -4.83 9.83
N GLN A 288 14.64 -5.02 9.16
CA GLN A 288 14.06 -4.03 8.27
C GLN A 288 12.55 -4.19 8.23
N LEU A 289 11.84 -3.20 8.79
CA LEU A 289 10.39 -3.31 8.96
C LEU A 289 9.69 -3.51 7.61
N MET A 290 9.00 -4.64 7.46
CA MET A 290 8.23 -5.01 6.26
C MET A 290 9.03 -4.98 4.94
N GLY A 291 10.37 -5.03 5.00
CA GLY A 291 11.24 -4.92 3.82
C GLY A 291 11.23 -3.55 3.13
N VAL A 292 10.60 -2.53 3.74
CA VAL A 292 10.49 -1.17 3.21
C VAL A 292 10.93 -0.09 4.20
N GLY A 293 11.04 -0.44 5.48
CA GLY A 293 11.60 0.43 6.50
C GLY A 293 13.10 0.65 6.32
N GLN A 294 13.66 1.54 7.14
CA GLN A 294 15.11 1.70 7.23
C GLN A 294 15.73 0.39 7.70
N PRO A 295 16.77 -0.12 7.01
CA PRO A 295 17.46 -1.30 7.46
C PRO A 295 18.38 -0.98 8.64
N ASP A 296 18.71 -2.01 9.42
CA ASP A 296 19.74 -1.94 10.46
C ASP A 296 21.13 -1.74 9.83
N PHE A 297 21.53 -0.48 9.70
CA PHE A 297 22.82 -0.09 9.13
C PHE A 297 24.01 -0.58 9.96
N GLU A 298 23.89 -0.67 11.28
CA GLU A 298 24.99 -1.12 12.14
C GLU A 298 25.32 -2.57 11.83
N THR A 299 24.30 -3.43 11.80
CA THR A 299 24.48 -4.84 11.44
C THR A 299 24.98 -4.99 10.01
N ILE A 300 24.52 -4.16 9.06
CA ILE A 300 25.05 -4.19 7.67
C ILE A 300 26.55 -3.86 7.65
N VAL A 301 26.99 -2.80 8.34
CA VAL A 301 28.41 -2.41 8.37
C VAL A 301 29.27 -3.52 8.97
N VAL A 302 28.86 -4.08 10.12
CA VAL A 302 29.58 -5.18 10.77
C VAL A 302 29.60 -6.43 9.89
N SER A 303 28.56 -6.66 9.10
CA SER A 303 28.50 -7.79 8.17
C SER A 303 29.45 -7.66 6.97
N GLN A 304 30.06 -6.50 6.71
CA GLN A 304 31.05 -6.28 5.64
C GLN A 304 30.63 -6.91 4.29
N PRO A 305 29.50 -6.52 3.70
CA PRO A 305 29.06 -7.09 2.44
C PRO A 305 29.95 -6.63 1.28
N ASP A 306 30.08 -7.46 0.25
CA ASP A 306 30.75 -7.10 -1.02
C ASP A 306 29.74 -6.80 -2.15
N LEU A 307 28.45 -7.01 -1.88
CA LEU A 307 27.32 -6.61 -2.72
C LEU A 307 26.07 -6.44 -1.85
N ILE A 308 25.34 -5.34 -2.04
CA ILE A 308 24.02 -5.10 -1.44
C ILE A 308 22.97 -5.11 -2.57
N ILE A 309 21.92 -5.92 -2.41
CA ILE A 309 20.79 -5.98 -3.35
C ILE A 309 19.55 -5.43 -2.64
N THR A 310 18.91 -4.42 -3.23
CA THR A 310 17.77 -3.73 -2.64
C THR A 310 16.73 -3.33 -3.70
N SER A 311 15.51 -3.04 -3.25
CA SER A 311 14.50 -2.38 -4.08
C SER A 311 14.75 -0.87 -4.15
N ALA A 312 14.09 -0.18 -5.08
CA ALA A 312 13.98 1.28 -5.07
C ALA A 312 13.39 1.72 -3.71
N GLY A 313 14.23 2.27 -2.85
CA GLY A 313 13.85 2.84 -1.56
C GLY A 313 14.00 4.35 -1.56
N ASP A 314 13.97 4.93 -0.36
CA ASP A 314 14.32 6.34 -0.19
C ASP A 314 15.75 6.63 -0.72
N PRO A 315 15.97 7.73 -1.48
CA PRO A 315 17.29 8.06 -2.01
C PRO A 315 18.37 8.20 -0.93
N GLN A 316 18.04 8.64 0.28
CA GLN A 316 19.02 8.76 1.37
C GLN A 316 19.50 7.38 1.81
N THR A 317 18.60 6.40 1.91
CA THR A 317 18.96 5.00 2.20
C THR A 317 19.94 4.47 1.16
N TYR A 318 19.69 4.68 -0.13
CA TYR A 318 20.63 4.30 -1.19
C TYR A 318 22.00 4.96 -0.99
N HIS A 319 22.05 6.27 -0.74
CA HIS A 319 23.31 6.97 -0.51
C HIS A 319 24.08 6.47 0.72
N GLN A 320 23.40 6.03 1.77
CA GLN A 320 24.03 5.45 2.95
C GLN A 320 24.59 4.05 2.66
N LEU A 321 23.80 3.20 1.98
CA LEU A 321 24.23 1.85 1.60
C LEU A 321 25.44 1.89 0.65
N SER A 322 25.47 2.83 -0.29
CA SER A 322 26.59 3.00 -1.25
C SER A 322 27.90 3.43 -0.61
N LYS A 323 27.91 3.84 0.67
CA LYS A 323 29.14 4.07 1.44
C LYS A 323 29.71 2.79 2.05
N ILE A 324 28.93 1.71 2.06
CA ILE A 324 29.27 0.43 2.69
C ILE A 324 29.80 -0.55 1.64
N ALA A 325 29.06 -0.74 0.55
CA ALA A 325 29.40 -1.69 -0.51
C ALA A 325 28.73 -1.30 -1.85
N PRO A 326 29.10 -1.92 -2.98
CA PRO A 326 28.34 -1.83 -4.22
C PRO A 326 26.85 -2.14 -4.00
N VAL A 327 25.96 -1.23 -4.40
CA VAL A 327 24.50 -1.39 -4.25
C VAL A 327 23.88 -1.59 -5.62
N VAL A 328 23.20 -2.71 -5.84
CA VAL A 328 22.38 -2.95 -7.03
C VAL A 328 20.90 -2.77 -6.68
N VAL A 329 20.24 -1.89 -7.43
CA VAL A 329 18.82 -1.56 -7.23
C VAL A 329 17.97 -2.16 -8.34
N LEU A 330 17.00 -2.99 -7.97
CA LEU A 330 15.97 -3.51 -8.87
C LEU A 330 14.61 -2.94 -8.45
N SER A 331 13.66 -2.85 -9.38
CA SER A 331 12.30 -2.41 -9.01
C SER A 331 11.56 -3.48 -8.21
N GLY A 332 10.96 -3.03 -7.10
CA GLY A 332 10.01 -3.82 -6.31
C GLY A 332 8.58 -3.70 -6.83
N ASP A 333 8.31 -2.72 -7.70
CA ASP A 333 6.99 -2.45 -8.27
C ASP A 333 6.74 -3.30 -9.53
N GLY A 334 5.50 -3.75 -9.66
CA GLY A 334 5.07 -4.60 -10.77
C GLY A 334 5.42 -6.07 -10.56
N ASP A 335 4.58 -6.95 -11.09
CA ASP A 335 4.66 -8.39 -10.87
C ASP A 335 5.76 -9.10 -11.70
N ASN A 336 6.91 -8.44 -11.88
CA ASN A 336 7.93 -8.92 -12.79
C ASN A 336 9.08 -9.67 -12.11
N ASN A 337 8.72 -10.67 -11.29
CA ASN A 337 9.70 -11.55 -10.67
C ASN A 337 10.53 -12.33 -11.71
N ARG A 338 9.96 -12.63 -12.89
CA ARG A 338 10.65 -13.37 -13.95
C ARG A 338 11.88 -12.62 -14.45
N GLN A 339 11.72 -11.35 -14.85
CA GLN A 339 12.86 -10.54 -15.29
C GLN A 339 13.86 -10.36 -14.16
N ARG A 340 13.40 -10.19 -12.93
CA ARG A 340 14.28 -10.06 -11.77
C ARG A 340 15.14 -11.30 -11.53
N VAL A 341 14.56 -12.50 -11.68
CA VAL A 341 15.30 -13.77 -11.63
C VAL A 341 16.36 -13.83 -12.74
N LEU A 342 16.03 -13.37 -13.95
CA LEU A 342 16.98 -13.31 -15.07
C LEU A 342 18.12 -12.31 -14.83
N ASP A 343 17.79 -11.12 -14.31
CA ASP A 343 18.75 -10.07 -13.98
C ASP A 343 19.73 -10.53 -12.89
N LEU A 344 19.21 -11.14 -11.83
CA LEU A 344 20.02 -11.73 -10.76
C LEU A 344 20.86 -12.92 -11.26
N GLY A 345 20.29 -13.74 -12.15
CA GLY A 345 21.00 -14.81 -12.83
C GLY A 345 22.20 -14.29 -13.62
N LYS A 346 22.03 -13.19 -14.35
CA LYS A 346 23.13 -12.57 -15.10
C LYS A 346 24.16 -11.90 -14.19
N LEU A 347 23.70 -11.21 -13.14
CA LEU A 347 24.57 -10.51 -12.17
C LEU A 347 25.50 -11.47 -11.42
N LEU A 348 25.04 -12.68 -11.15
CA LEU A 348 25.72 -13.64 -10.26
C LEU A 348 26.26 -14.89 -10.99
N ASP A 349 26.36 -14.84 -12.32
CA ASP A 349 26.81 -15.96 -13.16
C ASP A 349 25.99 -17.25 -12.94
N LYS A 350 24.66 -17.09 -12.82
CA LYS A 350 23.64 -18.13 -12.66
C LYS A 350 22.59 -18.12 -13.77
N GLU A 351 22.94 -17.59 -14.96
CA GLU A 351 21.99 -17.39 -16.06
C GLU A 351 21.23 -18.66 -16.47
N ARG A 352 21.92 -19.81 -16.50
CA ARG A 352 21.28 -21.10 -16.79
C ARG A 352 20.23 -21.45 -15.73
N SER A 353 20.60 -21.37 -14.45
CA SER A 353 19.69 -21.63 -13.34
C SER A 353 18.48 -20.70 -13.37
N ALA A 354 18.69 -19.42 -13.70
CA ALA A 354 17.62 -18.44 -13.83
C ALA A 354 16.65 -18.78 -14.98
N ARG A 355 17.17 -19.11 -16.17
CA ARG A 355 16.34 -19.52 -17.31
C ARG A 355 15.54 -20.79 -17.03
N ASP A 356 16.19 -21.79 -16.44
CA ASP A 356 15.53 -23.07 -16.09
C ASP A 356 14.43 -22.83 -15.04
N CYS A 357 14.71 -22.00 -14.03
CA CYS A 357 13.77 -21.64 -12.97
C CYS A 357 12.52 -20.92 -13.52
N VAL A 358 12.70 -19.90 -14.37
CA VAL A 358 11.59 -19.17 -15.01
C VAL A 358 10.79 -20.08 -15.94
N SER A 359 11.46 -20.87 -16.78
CA SER A 359 10.81 -21.80 -17.72
C SER A 359 9.94 -22.82 -17.00
N HIS A 360 10.48 -23.43 -15.93
CA HIS A 360 9.76 -24.38 -15.11
C HIS A 360 8.54 -23.76 -14.42
N TYR A 361 8.69 -22.57 -13.84
CA TYR A 361 7.57 -21.83 -13.25
C TYR A 361 6.48 -21.54 -14.27
N ASP A 362 6.83 -21.05 -15.47
CA ASP A 362 5.87 -20.75 -16.53
C ASP A 362 5.14 -21.99 -17.04
N GLN A 363 5.81 -23.13 -17.12
CA GLN A 363 5.16 -24.40 -17.43
C GLN A 363 4.14 -24.78 -16.37
N ARG A 364 4.49 -24.67 -15.09
CA ARG A 364 3.56 -24.94 -13.98
C ARG A 364 2.35 -24.03 -14.00
N ILE A 365 2.52 -22.74 -14.29
CA ILE A 365 1.41 -21.79 -14.45
C ILE A 365 0.49 -22.22 -15.60
N ARG A 366 1.04 -22.53 -16.78
CA ARG A 366 0.21 -22.99 -17.92
C ARG A 366 -0.59 -24.25 -17.59
N ASN A 367 0.04 -25.23 -16.95
CA ASN A 367 -0.62 -26.48 -16.57
C ASN A 367 -1.73 -26.23 -15.55
N ALA A 368 -1.45 -25.43 -14.52
CA ALA A 368 -2.43 -25.10 -13.50
C ALA A 368 -3.61 -24.30 -14.05
N LYS A 369 -3.38 -23.32 -14.94
CA LYS A 369 -4.47 -22.60 -15.61
C LYS A 369 -5.45 -23.55 -16.27
N ARG A 370 -4.93 -24.48 -17.08
CA ARG A 370 -5.74 -25.49 -17.78
C ARG A 370 -6.56 -26.32 -16.78
N LEU A 371 -5.89 -26.92 -15.79
CA LEU A 371 -6.54 -27.80 -14.81
C LEU A 371 -7.58 -27.09 -13.95
N LEU A 372 -7.28 -25.86 -13.51
CA LEU A 372 -8.21 -25.05 -12.71
C LEU A 372 -9.41 -24.64 -13.55
N HIS A 373 -9.21 -24.16 -14.78
CA HIS A 373 -10.31 -23.81 -15.68
C HIS A 373 -11.20 -25.03 -16.00
N GLU A 374 -10.61 -26.20 -16.26
CA GLU A 374 -11.36 -27.45 -16.46
C GLU A 374 -12.17 -27.87 -15.22
N THR A 375 -11.66 -27.57 -14.01
CA THR A 375 -12.27 -28.02 -12.76
C THR A 375 -13.31 -27.06 -12.22
N ILE A 376 -13.09 -25.75 -12.33
CA ILE A 376 -13.95 -24.74 -11.71
C ILE A 376 -14.56 -23.75 -12.70
N GLY A 377 -14.14 -23.72 -13.97
CA GLY A 377 -14.65 -22.77 -14.96
C GLY A 377 -14.58 -21.32 -14.46
N ASP A 378 -15.68 -20.58 -14.65
CA ASP A 378 -15.81 -19.17 -14.25
C ASP A 378 -16.24 -18.96 -12.79
N ARG A 379 -16.17 -20.00 -11.96
CA ARG A 379 -16.55 -19.91 -10.56
C ARG A 379 -15.61 -18.97 -9.81
N LYS A 380 -16.18 -18.09 -9.00
CA LYS A 380 -15.45 -16.96 -8.40
C LYS A 380 -14.60 -17.39 -7.21
N VAL A 381 -13.36 -16.92 -7.17
CA VAL A 381 -12.40 -17.25 -6.12
C VAL A 381 -12.01 -15.98 -5.37
N ALA A 382 -12.00 -15.99 -4.04
CA ALA A 382 -11.59 -14.84 -3.25
C ALA A 382 -10.35 -15.13 -2.41
N PHE A 383 -9.45 -14.15 -2.33
CA PHE A 383 -8.46 -14.08 -1.25
C PHE A 383 -8.95 -13.16 -0.14
N PHE A 384 -9.14 -13.73 1.05
CA PHE A 384 -9.68 -13.07 2.23
C PHE A 384 -8.66 -13.09 3.36
N ARG A 385 -8.54 -11.99 4.09
CA ARG A 385 -7.64 -11.88 5.24
C ARG A 385 -8.35 -11.32 6.48
N ILE A 386 -8.06 -11.89 7.64
CA ILE A 386 -8.40 -11.33 8.94
C ILE A 386 -7.14 -10.73 9.56
N PHE A 387 -7.08 -9.40 9.59
CA PHE A 387 -5.93 -8.62 10.07
C PHE A 387 -6.34 -7.80 11.29
N GLY A 388 -5.65 -7.97 12.42
CA GLY A 388 -6.05 -7.34 13.68
C GLY A 388 -7.48 -7.70 14.09
N LYS A 389 -8.45 -6.78 13.95
CA LYS A 389 -9.88 -7.08 14.20
C LYS A 389 -10.75 -6.97 12.96
N GLN A 390 -10.14 -6.71 11.80
CA GLN A 390 -10.81 -6.32 10.57
C GLN A 390 -10.75 -7.44 9.53
N PHE A 391 -11.74 -7.42 8.64
CA PHE A 391 -11.87 -8.33 7.52
C PHE A 391 -11.45 -7.61 6.24
N TYR A 392 -10.66 -8.26 5.40
CA TYR A 392 -10.20 -7.70 4.14
C TYR A 392 -10.46 -8.70 3.02
N ILE A 393 -10.92 -8.18 1.88
CA ILE A 393 -10.84 -8.89 0.61
C ILE A 393 -9.74 -8.27 -0.22
N HIS A 394 -8.95 -9.10 -0.90
CA HIS A 394 -7.90 -8.67 -1.79
C HIS A 394 -8.31 -8.86 -3.25
N GLY A 395 -8.14 -7.80 -4.05
CA GLY A 395 -8.24 -7.85 -5.51
C GLY A 395 -6.90 -8.23 -6.13
N HIS A 396 -6.48 -7.54 -7.20
CA HIS A 396 -5.20 -7.69 -7.92
C HIS A 396 -3.98 -7.25 -7.10
N THR A 397 -3.86 -7.71 -5.85
CA THR A 397 -2.74 -7.46 -4.94
C THR A 397 -2.46 -8.70 -4.09
N ARG A 398 -1.21 -8.86 -3.65
CA ARG A 398 -0.79 -10.00 -2.80
C ARG A 398 -1.19 -11.33 -3.45
N GLY A 399 -1.71 -12.30 -2.69
CA GLY A 399 -2.20 -13.57 -3.25
C GLY A 399 -3.29 -13.42 -4.32
N GLY A 400 -4.00 -12.29 -4.37
CA GLY A 400 -4.93 -12.03 -5.47
C GLY A 400 -4.25 -11.76 -6.82
N LEU A 401 -2.99 -11.27 -6.84
CA LEU A 401 -2.18 -11.24 -8.09
C LEU A 401 -2.02 -12.65 -8.66
N MET A 402 -1.78 -13.63 -7.79
CA MET A 402 -1.65 -15.02 -8.21
C MET A 402 -2.98 -15.56 -8.76
N LEU A 403 -4.08 -15.31 -8.05
CA LEU A 403 -5.41 -15.82 -8.43
C LEU A 403 -5.90 -15.21 -9.76
N TYR A 404 -5.82 -13.88 -9.90
CA TYR A 404 -6.52 -13.18 -10.97
C TYR A 404 -5.61 -12.84 -12.15
N ASP A 405 -4.37 -12.43 -11.89
CA ASP A 405 -3.46 -11.97 -12.95
C ASP A 405 -2.60 -13.12 -13.49
N GLU A 406 -2.00 -13.93 -12.60
CA GLU A 406 -1.17 -15.07 -13.01
C GLU A 406 -2.01 -16.27 -13.43
N LEU A 407 -3.09 -16.63 -12.73
CA LEU A 407 -3.94 -17.80 -13.03
C LEU A 407 -5.20 -17.47 -13.85
N GLY A 408 -5.63 -16.22 -13.89
CA GLY A 408 -6.83 -15.84 -14.67
C GLY A 408 -8.15 -16.31 -14.09
N LEU A 409 -8.22 -16.56 -12.78
CA LEU A 409 -9.46 -16.98 -12.12
C LEU A 409 -10.43 -15.81 -11.97
N ALA A 410 -11.74 -16.11 -11.99
CA ALA A 410 -12.78 -15.10 -11.87
C ALA A 410 -12.81 -14.42 -10.49
N THR A 411 -12.94 -13.10 -10.48
CA THR A 411 -13.04 -12.28 -9.27
C THR A 411 -14.47 -12.24 -8.72
N PRO A 412 -14.65 -12.06 -7.39
CA PRO A 412 -15.91 -11.65 -6.80
C PRO A 412 -16.35 -10.29 -7.33
N ALA A 413 -17.65 -10.06 -7.53
CA ALA A 413 -18.18 -8.83 -8.14
C ALA A 413 -17.80 -7.56 -7.35
N LEU A 414 -17.61 -7.70 -6.03
CA LEU A 414 -17.16 -6.62 -5.15
C LEU A 414 -15.77 -6.05 -5.53
N ILE A 415 -14.94 -6.81 -6.24
CA ILE A 415 -13.59 -6.40 -6.64
C ILE A 415 -13.60 -5.52 -7.89
N ASP A 416 -14.64 -5.61 -8.72
CA ASP A 416 -14.74 -4.81 -9.96
C ASP A 416 -14.70 -3.31 -9.67
N GLN A 417 -15.32 -2.90 -8.55
CA GLN A 417 -15.37 -1.50 -8.10
C GLN A 417 -14.16 -1.09 -7.28
N SER A 418 -13.42 -2.06 -6.73
CA SER A 418 -12.21 -1.83 -5.95
C SER A 418 -11.14 -2.87 -6.31
N PRO A 419 -10.42 -2.69 -7.42
CA PRO A 419 -9.50 -3.69 -7.96
C PRO A 419 -8.34 -4.07 -7.03
N ARG A 420 -8.03 -3.24 -6.02
CA ARG A 420 -7.01 -3.59 -5.00
C ARG A 420 -7.58 -4.38 -3.82
N GLY A 421 -8.90 -4.42 -3.68
CA GLY A 421 -9.57 -4.89 -2.49
C GLY A 421 -9.76 -3.79 -1.43
N PHE A 422 -10.47 -4.14 -0.36
CA PHE A 422 -10.89 -3.19 0.68
C PHE A 422 -11.23 -3.93 1.97
N MET A 423 -11.42 -3.15 3.04
CA MET A 423 -11.93 -3.67 4.31
C MET A 423 -13.42 -3.98 4.18
N LEU A 424 -13.82 -5.21 4.52
CA LEU A 424 -15.20 -5.65 4.51
C LEU A 424 -15.90 -5.28 5.82
N SER A 425 -17.09 -4.71 5.71
CA SER A 425 -18.03 -4.65 6.83
C SER A 425 -18.80 -5.97 6.95
N PRO A 426 -19.42 -6.28 8.10
CA PRO A 426 -20.29 -7.45 8.23
C PRO A 426 -21.41 -7.51 7.19
N GLU A 427 -21.93 -6.34 6.77
CA GLU A 427 -22.98 -6.22 5.76
C GLU A 427 -22.45 -6.54 4.35
N SER A 428 -21.21 -6.14 4.02
CA SER A 428 -20.58 -6.46 2.74
C SER A 428 -20.41 -7.97 2.52
N LEU A 429 -20.35 -8.77 3.59
CA LEU A 429 -20.30 -10.24 3.48
C LEU A 429 -21.53 -10.82 2.77
N LEU A 430 -22.69 -10.16 2.84
CA LEU A 430 -23.91 -10.60 2.13
C LEU A 430 -23.78 -10.47 0.61
N GLN A 431 -22.87 -9.62 0.14
CA GLN A 431 -22.62 -9.39 -1.29
C GLN A 431 -21.42 -10.21 -1.79
N LEU A 432 -20.75 -10.95 -0.91
CA LEU A 432 -19.61 -11.80 -1.29
C LEU A 432 -20.12 -13.05 -2.01
N ASP A 433 -20.00 -13.02 -3.34
CA ASP A 433 -20.43 -14.07 -4.26
C ASP A 433 -19.33 -15.09 -4.60
N ALA A 434 -18.31 -15.17 -3.74
CA ALA A 434 -17.21 -16.11 -3.92
C ALA A 434 -17.66 -17.55 -3.67
N GLU A 435 -17.28 -18.45 -4.58
CA GLU A 435 -17.54 -19.88 -4.52
C GLU A 435 -16.37 -20.69 -3.98
N PHE A 436 -15.16 -20.10 -4.00
CA PHE A 436 -14.00 -20.61 -3.28
C PHE A 436 -13.36 -19.45 -2.51
N ILE A 437 -12.91 -19.72 -1.29
CA ILE A 437 -12.23 -18.72 -0.47
C ILE A 437 -10.91 -19.29 0.04
N PHE A 438 -9.81 -18.59 -0.24
CA PHE A 438 -8.56 -18.76 0.48
C PHE A 438 -8.51 -17.74 1.61
N LEU A 439 -8.44 -18.23 2.85
CA LEU A 439 -8.62 -17.44 4.06
C LEU A 439 -7.36 -17.42 4.92
N ALA A 440 -6.71 -16.26 4.97
CA ALA A 440 -5.60 -15.98 5.87
C ALA A 440 -6.10 -15.40 7.19
N VAL A 441 -5.75 -16.00 8.32
CA VAL A 441 -6.11 -15.52 9.66
C VAL A 441 -4.85 -15.32 10.48
N GLU A 442 -4.59 -14.10 10.94
CA GLU A 442 -3.43 -13.88 11.79
C GLU A 442 -3.49 -14.64 13.11
N ALA A 443 -2.32 -15.09 13.57
CA ALA A 443 -2.19 -15.82 14.83
C ALA A 443 -2.51 -14.98 16.08
N ASN A 444 -2.55 -13.64 15.97
CA ASN A 444 -2.79 -12.78 17.12
C ASN A 444 -4.21 -12.94 17.70
N ARG A 445 -4.35 -12.67 19.01
CA ARG A 445 -5.61 -12.81 19.74
C ARG A 445 -6.76 -11.95 19.19
N GLY A 446 -6.46 -10.87 18.48
CA GLY A 446 -7.47 -10.04 17.83
C GLY A 446 -8.13 -10.82 16.69
N ALA A 447 -7.30 -11.30 15.76
CA ALA A 447 -7.76 -11.94 14.54
C ALA A 447 -8.44 -13.27 14.85
N GLN A 448 -7.89 -14.05 15.78
CA GLN A 448 -8.50 -15.31 16.23
C GLN A 448 -9.89 -15.11 16.87
N ARG A 449 -10.13 -13.99 17.54
CA ARG A 449 -11.47 -13.67 18.06
C ARG A 449 -12.42 -13.23 16.94
N SER A 450 -11.96 -12.37 16.04
CA SER A 450 -12.76 -11.97 14.87
C SER A 450 -13.12 -13.17 13.99
N TRP A 451 -12.20 -14.12 13.83
CA TRP A 451 -12.44 -15.38 13.12
C TRP A 451 -13.56 -16.20 13.77
N LYS A 452 -13.47 -16.45 15.08
CA LYS A 452 -14.52 -17.16 15.83
C LYS A 452 -15.88 -16.48 15.71
N SER A 453 -15.91 -15.15 15.78
CA SER A 453 -17.14 -14.36 15.59
C SER A 453 -17.72 -14.53 14.18
N LEU A 454 -16.85 -14.46 13.16
CA LEU A 454 -17.23 -14.61 11.75
C LEU A 454 -17.88 -15.97 11.47
N LEU A 455 -17.35 -17.06 12.04
CA LEU A 455 -17.88 -18.41 11.87
C LEU A 455 -19.37 -18.54 12.27
N SER A 456 -19.78 -17.81 13.31
CA SER A 456 -21.18 -17.79 13.77
C SER A 456 -22.06 -16.75 13.07
N HIS A 457 -21.50 -15.89 12.21
CA HIS A 457 -22.21 -14.77 11.64
C HIS A 457 -23.18 -15.22 10.52
N PRO A 458 -24.47 -14.85 10.56
CA PRO A 458 -25.45 -15.29 9.55
C PRO A 458 -25.10 -14.88 8.12
N ALA A 459 -24.48 -13.70 7.93
CA ALA A 459 -24.03 -13.28 6.60
C ALA A 459 -22.90 -14.17 6.06
N TRP A 460 -21.99 -14.62 6.93
CA TRP A 460 -20.90 -15.52 6.53
C TRP A 460 -21.43 -16.88 6.10
N GLN A 461 -22.38 -17.44 6.85
CA GLN A 461 -23.01 -18.73 6.53
C GLN A 461 -23.78 -18.73 5.21
N ARG A 462 -24.13 -17.55 4.65
CA ARG A 462 -24.82 -17.42 3.36
C ARG A 462 -23.87 -17.37 2.17
N VAL A 463 -22.58 -17.10 2.39
CA VAL A 463 -21.58 -17.03 1.32
C VAL A 463 -21.48 -18.38 0.61
N PRO A 464 -21.50 -18.45 -0.74
CA PRO A 464 -21.52 -19.71 -1.47
C PRO A 464 -20.38 -20.66 -1.09
N ALA A 465 -19.15 -20.15 -1.01
CA ALA A 465 -17.99 -20.93 -0.58
C ALA A 465 -18.15 -21.54 0.82
N VAL A 466 -18.80 -20.84 1.74
CA VAL A 466 -19.02 -21.30 3.12
C VAL A 466 -20.06 -22.40 3.15
N ARG A 467 -21.18 -22.21 2.44
CA ARG A 467 -22.25 -23.21 2.33
C ARG A 467 -21.77 -24.53 1.74
N ASP A 468 -20.87 -24.45 0.78
CA ASP A 468 -20.32 -25.61 0.07
C ASP A 468 -19.08 -26.21 0.73
N GLY A 469 -18.60 -25.66 1.86
CA GLY A 469 -17.38 -26.14 2.52
C GLY A 469 -16.10 -25.91 1.72
N ARG A 470 -16.06 -24.89 0.86
CA ARG A 470 -14.92 -24.51 -0.02
C ARG A 470 -14.16 -23.30 0.52
N VAL A 471 -13.97 -23.26 1.84
CA VAL A 471 -13.11 -22.29 2.52
C VAL A 471 -11.81 -22.98 2.92
N PHE A 472 -10.72 -22.57 2.30
CA PHE A 472 -9.38 -23.10 2.53
C PHE A 472 -8.63 -22.16 3.47
N LEU A 473 -8.37 -22.62 4.69
CA LEU A 473 -7.56 -21.88 5.65
C LEU A 473 -6.08 -21.92 5.25
N LEU A 474 -5.42 -20.78 5.35
CA LEU A 474 -3.99 -20.59 5.09
C LEU A 474 -3.26 -20.46 6.44
N PRO A 475 -2.78 -21.57 7.04
CA PRO A 475 -2.10 -21.53 8.34
C PRO A 475 -0.75 -20.81 8.26
N GLU A 476 -0.02 -21.03 7.18
CA GLU A 476 1.18 -20.28 6.80
C GLU A 476 0.75 -19.28 5.73
N GLN A 477 0.92 -17.98 6.00
CA GLN A 477 0.30 -16.93 5.18
C GLN A 477 1.32 -15.94 4.62
N HIS A 478 2.60 -16.00 5.02
CA HIS A 478 3.57 -15.00 4.56
C HIS A 478 3.79 -15.07 3.05
N HIS A 479 3.79 -16.26 2.43
CA HIS A 479 3.88 -16.40 0.97
C HIS A 479 2.68 -15.82 0.23
N TRP A 480 1.50 -15.79 0.86
CA TRP A 480 0.30 -15.13 0.30
C TRP A 480 0.31 -13.61 0.41
N LEU A 481 1.20 -13.05 1.22
CA LEU A 481 1.25 -11.62 1.51
C LEU A 481 2.44 -10.91 0.88
N ARG A 482 3.40 -11.67 0.33
CA ARG A 482 4.64 -11.16 -0.26
C ARG A 482 4.73 -11.56 -1.74
N PRO A 483 5.15 -10.65 -2.63
CA PRO A 483 5.25 -10.93 -4.06
C PRO A 483 6.57 -11.64 -4.42
N GLY A 484 6.96 -12.68 -3.67
CA GLY A 484 8.23 -13.40 -3.89
C GLY A 484 8.11 -14.51 -4.95
N PHE A 485 9.19 -14.82 -5.67
CA PHE A 485 9.17 -15.87 -6.70
C PHE A 485 8.94 -17.28 -6.11
N LEU A 486 9.59 -17.61 -4.98
CA LEU A 486 9.35 -18.88 -4.29
C LEU A 486 7.97 -18.88 -3.62
N ALA A 487 7.59 -17.76 -3.01
CA ALA A 487 6.25 -17.57 -2.45
C ALA A 487 5.15 -17.86 -3.49
N LYS A 488 5.28 -17.38 -4.72
CA LYS A 488 4.36 -17.67 -5.84
C LYS A 488 4.28 -19.15 -6.18
N SER A 489 5.41 -19.85 -6.23
CA SER A 489 5.44 -21.29 -6.46
C SER A 489 4.70 -22.05 -5.36
N MET A 490 4.82 -21.64 -4.09
CA MET A 490 4.11 -22.26 -2.98
C MET A 490 2.62 -21.95 -3.00
N MET A 491 2.24 -20.71 -3.32
CA MET A 491 0.83 -20.34 -3.52
C MET A 491 0.19 -21.20 -4.62
N LEU A 492 0.90 -21.42 -5.72
CA LEU A 492 0.43 -22.29 -6.81
C LEU A 492 0.11 -23.70 -6.32
N ASP A 493 1.04 -24.33 -5.60
CA ASP A 493 0.86 -25.68 -5.06
C ASP A 493 -0.32 -25.76 -4.10
N GLU A 494 -0.47 -24.75 -3.25
CA GLU A 494 -1.57 -24.67 -2.30
C GLU A 494 -2.92 -24.49 -2.98
N ILE A 495 -3.00 -23.64 -4.01
CA ILE A 495 -4.21 -23.42 -4.81
C ILE A 495 -4.62 -24.70 -5.52
N VAL A 496 -3.69 -25.31 -6.24
CA VAL A 496 -3.92 -26.54 -7.01
C VAL A 496 -4.36 -27.68 -6.07
N ARG A 497 -3.65 -27.88 -4.96
CA ARG A 497 -3.98 -28.90 -3.96
C ARG A 497 -5.35 -28.67 -3.31
N SER A 498 -5.69 -27.42 -3.00
CA SER A 498 -6.95 -27.08 -2.35
C SER A 498 -8.15 -27.27 -3.27
N ILE A 499 -8.02 -26.87 -4.54
CA ILE A 499 -9.14 -26.90 -5.50
C ILE A 499 -9.28 -28.29 -6.16
N LEU A 500 -8.17 -28.94 -6.52
CA LEU A 500 -8.20 -30.23 -7.23
C LEU A 500 -8.22 -31.45 -6.29
N GLY A 501 -7.83 -31.27 -5.02
CA GLY A 501 -7.68 -32.35 -4.04
C GLY A 501 -6.39 -33.18 -4.23
N PRO A 502 -6.05 -34.05 -3.28
CA PRO A 502 -4.76 -34.77 -3.24
C PRO A 502 -4.55 -35.79 -4.39
N ASN A 503 -5.61 -36.23 -5.08
CA ASN A 503 -5.54 -37.31 -6.08
C ASN A 503 -5.41 -36.86 -7.54
N ARG A 504 -5.35 -35.55 -7.82
CA ARG A 504 -5.28 -35.01 -9.20
C ARG A 504 -3.92 -34.40 -9.59
N ILE A 505 -2.93 -34.45 -8.69
CA ILE A 505 -1.59 -33.85 -8.91
C ILE A 505 -0.60 -34.86 -9.52
N GLN A 506 -0.93 -36.16 -9.51
CA GLN A 506 -0.16 -37.20 -10.20
C GLN A 506 -0.73 -37.40 -11.61
N GLY A 507 -0.28 -36.59 -12.56
CA GLY A 507 -0.67 -36.72 -13.96
C GLY A 507 0.09 -35.75 -14.87
N ASP A 508 1.10 -36.30 -15.53
CA ASP A 508 1.90 -35.84 -16.68
C ASP A 508 2.98 -34.76 -16.48
#